data_AF-A0A1S5VT73-F1
#
_entry.id   AF-A0A1S5VT73-F1
#
_cell.length_a   1.000
_cell.length_b   1.000
_cell.length_c   1.000
_cell.angle_alpha   90.00
_cell.angle_beta   90.00
_cell.angle_gamma   90.00
#
_symmetry.space_group_name_H-M   'P 1'
#
loop_
_entity.id
_entity.type
_entity.pdbx_description
1 polymer ?
#
loop_
_entity_poly.entity_id
_entity_poly.type
_entity_poly.pdbx_seq_one_letter_code
_entity_poly.pdbx_strand_id
1 'polypeptide(L)'
;WSYEYSDFTKLEFDSYMIQQEDQQADTFRLLDTDNRITLPMNSPVRLIVTAADVLHSWTVPSLGVKTDATPGRLNQVSFSINRPGLLYGQCSEICGANHSFMPIVIESVSTNQFINWVSKMSE
;
A
#
# COMPACT_ATOMS: atom_id res chain seq x y z
N TRP A 1 6.77 1.62 -3.61
CA TRP A 1 5.52 2.36 -3.83
C TRP A 1 5.51 3.55 -2.90
N SER A 2 5.02 4.71 -3.33
CA SER A 2 4.88 5.88 -2.47
C SER A 2 3.39 6.08 -2.16
N TYR A 3 3.07 6.41 -0.91
CA TYR A 3 1.70 6.62 -0.45
C TYR A 3 1.56 8.01 0.15
N GLU A 4 0.47 8.69 -0.21
CA GLU A 4 0.11 10.01 0.29
C GLU A 4 -1.30 9.97 0.85
N TYR A 5 -1.47 10.47 2.07
CA TYR A 5 -2.78 10.63 2.72
C TYR A 5 -3.16 12.11 2.71
N SER A 6 -3.64 12.59 1.55
CA SER A 6 -3.88 14.00 1.26
C SER A 6 -4.97 14.69 2.10
N ASP A 7 -5.85 13.91 2.75
CA ASP A 7 -6.85 14.44 3.69
C ASP A 7 -6.21 14.89 5.03
N PHE A 8 -4.96 14.52 5.29
CA PHE A 8 -4.20 14.90 6.49
C PHE A 8 -2.97 15.75 6.11
N THR A 9 -2.51 16.59 7.04
CA THR A 9 -1.35 17.44 6.80
C THR A 9 -0.05 16.64 6.76
N LYS A 10 0.62 16.62 5.59
CA LYS A 10 2.00 16.15 5.37
C LYS A 10 2.25 14.66 5.69
N LEU A 11 1.28 13.80 5.41
CA LEU A 11 1.47 12.36 5.59
C LEU A 11 1.79 11.69 4.25
N GLU A 12 3.08 11.52 3.97
CA GLU A 12 3.59 10.77 2.82
C GLU A 12 4.77 9.88 3.24
N PHE A 13 4.91 8.71 2.60
CA PHE A 13 6.05 7.83 2.82
C PHE A 13 6.25 6.86 1.65
N ASP A 14 7.47 6.37 1.54
CA ASP A 14 7.84 5.29 0.63
C ASP A 14 7.74 3.93 1.31
N SER A 15 7.37 2.92 0.53
CA SER A 15 7.23 1.52 0.92
C SER A 15 8.06 0.66 -0.02
N TYR A 16 9.13 0.09 0.53
CA TYR A 16 10.10 -0.76 -0.15
C TYR A 16 10.05 -2.17 0.42
N MET A 17 10.38 -3.16 -0.41
CA MET A 17 10.52 -4.54 0.01
C MET A 17 11.66 -4.70 1.02
N ILE A 18 11.43 -5.41 2.11
CA ILE A 18 12.50 -5.77 3.06
C ILE A 18 13.47 -6.74 2.39
N GLN A 19 14.77 -6.41 2.44
CA GLN A 19 15.84 -7.26 1.90
C GLN A 19 16.02 -8.52 2.74
N GLN A 20 16.48 -9.61 2.12
CA GLN A 20 16.62 -10.91 2.82
C GLN A 20 17.61 -10.85 3.99
N GLU A 21 18.61 -9.99 3.91
CA GLU A 21 19.62 -9.79 4.96
C GLU A 21 19.00 -9.16 6.23
N ASP A 22 17.95 -8.35 6.06
CA ASP A 22 17.23 -7.65 7.12
C ASP A 22 15.95 -8.41 7.57
N GLN A 23 15.68 -9.59 6.99
CA GLN A 23 14.48 -10.36 7.32
C GLN A 23 14.54 -10.94 8.73
N GLN A 24 13.55 -10.58 9.53
CA GLN A 24 13.28 -11.24 10.81
C GLN A 24 12.58 -12.58 10.57
N ALA A 25 12.69 -13.50 11.55
CA ALA A 25 12.20 -14.88 11.44
C ALA A 25 10.71 -15.02 11.09
N ASP A 26 9.90 -13.99 11.36
CA ASP A 26 8.43 -13.99 11.18
C ASP A 26 7.95 -13.17 9.97
N THR A 27 8.82 -12.91 9.00
CA THR A 27 8.48 -12.14 7.78
C THR A 27 8.35 -13.02 6.54
N PHE A 28 7.47 -12.61 5.62
CA PHE A 28 7.29 -13.28 4.33
C PHE A 28 8.28 -12.76 3.30
N ARG A 29 9.08 -13.69 2.77
CA ARG A 29 10.04 -13.40 1.70
C ARG A 29 9.36 -12.77 0.47
N LEU A 30 9.88 -11.64 0.02
CA LEU A 30 9.40 -10.84 -1.12
C LEU A 30 8.04 -10.15 -0.96
N LEU A 31 7.38 -10.29 0.19
CA LEU A 31 6.04 -9.74 0.42
C LEU A 31 6.03 -8.63 1.47
N ASP A 32 6.87 -8.71 2.51
CA ASP A 32 6.92 -7.67 3.53
C ASP A 32 7.62 -6.40 3.04
N THR A 33 7.14 -5.27 3.55
CA THR A 33 7.66 -3.92 3.31
C THR A 33 8.11 -3.26 4.60
N ASP A 34 9.05 -2.31 4.48
CA ASP A 34 9.52 -1.48 5.59
C ASP A 34 8.40 -0.61 6.18
N ASN A 35 7.59 0.02 5.33
CA ASN A 35 6.41 0.78 5.68
C ASN A 35 5.18 0.12 5.07
N ARG A 36 4.15 -0.10 5.89
CA ARG A 36 2.87 -0.68 5.47
C ARG A 36 1.84 0.44 5.31
N ILE A 37 0.86 0.24 4.44
CA ILE A 37 -0.28 1.14 4.31
C ILE A 37 -1.26 0.84 5.44
N THR A 38 -1.34 1.71 6.44
CA THR A 38 -2.33 1.54 7.52
C THR A 38 -3.67 2.12 7.07
N LEU A 39 -4.74 1.32 7.11
CA LEU A 39 -6.10 1.72 6.72
C LEU A 39 -7.14 1.32 7.79
N PRO A 40 -8.17 2.14 8.01
CA PRO A 40 -9.24 1.80 8.95
C PRO A 40 -10.18 0.73 8.37
N MET A 41 -10.46 -0.31 9.15
CA MET A 41 -11.51 -1.29 8.81
C MET A 41 -12.91 -0.67 8.86
N ASN A 42 -13.87 -1.28 8.16
CA ASN A 42 -15.28 -0.90 8.07
C ASN A 42 -15.51 0.55 7.59
N SER A 43 -14.52 1.15 6.92
CA SER A 43 -14.61 2.49 6.36
C SER A 43 -14.36 2.39 4.84
N PRO A 44 -15.17 3.08 4.01
CA PRO A 44 -14.91 3.13 2.58
C PRO A 44 -13.63 3.94 2.33
N VAL A 45 -12.66 3.33 1.66
CA VAL A 45 -11.41 3.95 1.24
C VAL A 45 -11.48 4.24 -0.25
N ARG A 46 -11.12 5.47 -0.63
CA ARG A 46 -10.92 5.88 -2.02
C ARG A 46 -9.43 5.95 -2.30
N LEU A 47 -8.93 5.08 -3.16
CA LEU A 47 -7.55 5.08 -3.61
C LEU A 47 -7.45 5.75 -4.98
N ILE A 48 -6.50 6.67 -5.12
CA ILE A 48 -6.11 7.25 -6.40
C ILE A 48 -4.73 6.70 -6.74
N VAL A 49 -4.60 6.10 -7.92
CA VAL A 49 -3.39 5.42 -8.38
C VAL A 49 -2.87 6.10 -9.65
N THR A 50 -1.57 6.40 -9.66
CA THR A 50 -0.83 6.90 -10.83
C THR A 50 0.62 6.44 -10.75
N ALA A 51 1.39 6.68 -11.82
CA ALA A 51 2.80 6.36 -11.88
C ALA A 51 3.64 7.59 -12.25
N ALA A 52 4.85 7.67 -11.72
CA ALA A 52 5.80 8.75 -12.00
C ALA A 52 6.74 8.44 -13.18
N ASP A 53 6.87 7.16 -13.56
CA ASP A 53 7.84 6.67 -14.53
C ASP A 53 7.20 5.85 -15.67
N VAL A 54 6.92 4.56 -15.45
CA VAL A 54 6.41 3.60 -16.43
C VAL A 54 5.06 3.05 -15.96
N LEU A 55 4.50 2.09 -16.70
CA LEU A 55 3.29 1.40 -16.27
C LEU A 55 3.58 0.51 -15.05
N HIS A 56 2.72 0.59 -14.05
CA HIS A 56 2.64 -0.38 -12.96
C HIS A 56 1.18 -0.78 -12.75
N SER A 57 0.89 -1.72 -11.85
CA SER A 57 -0.48 -2.03 -11.45
C SER A 57 -0.53 -2.29 -9.96
N TRP A 58 -1.32 -1.50 -9.24
CA TRP A 58 -1.55 -1.69 -7.82
C TRP A 58 -2.61 -2.77 -7.61
N THR A 59 -2.23 -3.89 -6.99
CA THR A 59 -3.09 -5.08 -6.89
C THR A 59 -3.04 -5.67 -5.49
N VAL A 60 -4.21 -5.85 -4.88
CA VAL A 60 -4.40 -6.58 -3.61
C VAL A 60 -5.50 -7.63 -3.82
N PRO A 61 -5.15 -8.89 -4.14
CA PRO A 61 -6.12 -9.91 -4.55
C PRO A 61 -7.19 -10.22 -3.50
N SER A 62 -6.83 -10.18 -2.21
CA SER A 62 -7.75 -10.45 -1.10
C SER A 62 -8.85 -9.39 -0.95
N LEU A 63 -8.65 -8.20 -1.51
CA LEU A 63 -9.66 -7.13 -1.61
C LEU A 63 -10.39 -7.14 -2.96
N GLY A 64 -9.97 -7.97 -3.91
CA GLY A 64 -10.48 -7.95 -5.29
C GLY A 64 -10.12 -6.66 -6.03
N VAL A 65 -9.07 -5.94 -5.60
CA VAL A 65 -8.66 -4.67 -6.19
C VAL A 65 -7.45 -4.88 -7.08
N LYS A 66 -7.58 -4.44 -8.33
CA LYS A 66 -6.49 -4.26 -9.30
C LYS A 66 -6.72 -2.94 -10.02
N THR A 67 -5.73 -2.07 -10.07
CA THR A 67 -5.82 -0.80 -10.79
C THR A 67 -4.48 -0.40 -11.36
N ASP A 68 -4.44 -0.16 -12.67
CA ASP A 68 -3.22 0.24 -13.36
C ASP A 68 -2.79 1.65 -12.92
N ALA A 69 -1.50 1.78 -12.64
CA ALA A 69 -0.82 3.04 -12.39
C ALA A 69 -0.22 3.49 -13.73
N THR A 70 -0.79 4.54 -14.32
CA THR A 70 -0.42 5.00 -15.66
C THR A 70 0.10 6.43 -15.61
N PRO A 71 1.32 6.72 -16.12
CA PRO A 71 1.86 8.07 -16.10
C PRO A 71 0.94 9.07 -16.79
N GLY A 72 0.66 10.20 -16.13
CA GLY A 72 -0.24 11.24 -16.65
C GLY A 72 -1.74 10.95 -16.49
N ARG A 73 -2.13 9.88 -15.79
CA ARG A 73 -3.55 9.58 -15.49
C ARG A 73 -3.74 9.19 -14.03
N LEU A 74 -4.79 9.74 -13.42
CA LEU A 74 -5.24 9.41 -12.06
C LEU A 74 -6.40 8.41 -12.15
N ASN A 75 -6.14 7.14 -11.87
CA ASN A 75 -7.20 6.13 -11.78
C ASN A 75 -7.74 6.08 -10.35
N GLN A 76 -9.06 5.96 -10.20
CA GLN A 76 -9.71 5.88 -8.89
C GLN A 76 -10.35 4.52 -8.68
N VAL A 77 -10.16 3.93 -7.51
CA VAL A 77 -10.87 2.74 -7.05
C VAL A 77 -11.33 2.92 -5.61
N SER A 78 -12.48 2.34 -5.26
CA SER A 78 -13.02 2.37 -3.90
C SER A 78 -13.17 0.95 -3.38
N PHE A 79 -12.82 0.73 -2.12
CA PHE A 79 -12.97 -0.55 -1.43
C PHE A 79 -13.19 -0.35 0.07
N SER A 80 -13.58 -1.42 0.77
CA SER A 80 -13.69 -1.44 2.22
C SER A 80 -13.11 -2.74 2.77
N ILE A 81 -12.52 -2.68 3.97
CA ILE A 81 -11.91 -3.84 4.61
C ILE A 81 -12.76 -4.26 5.81
N ASN A 82 -13.27 -5.50 5.81
CA ASN A 82 -14.26 -5.94 6.82
C ASN A 82 -13.63 -6.65 8.03
N ARG A 83 -12.30 -6.82 8.05
CA ARG A 83 -11.59 -7.53 9.12
C ARG A 83 -10.22 -6.88 9.37
N PRO A 84 -9.71 -6.91 10.61
CA PRO A 84 -8.36 -6.47 10.90
C PRO A 84 -7.32 -7.48 10.37
N GLY A 85 -6.09 -7.01 10.20
CA GLY A 85 -4.94 -7.85 9.82
C GLY A 85 -4.17 -7.34 8.61
N LEU A 86 -3.21 -8.15 8.16
CA LEU A 86 -2.34 -7.83 7.02
C LEU A 86 -2.90 -8.40 5.73
N LEU A 87 -2.91 -7.59 4.68
CA LEU A 87 -3.31 -7.96 3.33
C LEU A 87 -2.16 -7.67 2.38
N TYR A 88 -1.79 -8.67 1.59
CA TYR A 88 -0.63 -8.61 0.71
C TYR A 88 -1.05 -8.48 -0.75
N GLY A 89 -0.20 -7.81 -1.51
CA GLY A 89 -0.33 -7.54 -2.93
C GLY A 89 1.02 -7.42 -3.61
N GLN A 90 1.02 -7.37 -4.94
CA GLN A 90 2.22 -7.20 -5.75
C GLN A 90 1.89 -6.41 -7.02
N CYS A 91 2.91 -5.80 -7.64
CA CYS A 91 2.76 -5.20 -8.96
C CYS A 91 2.30 -6.26 -9.97
N SER A 92 1.27 -5.94 -10.77
CA SER A 92 0.70 -6.86 -11.77
C SER A 92 0.81 -6.36 -13.22
N GLU A 93 1.76 -5.47 -13.48
CA GLU A 93 2.09 -4.94 -14.80
C GLU A 93 3.62 -4.84 -14.95
N ILE A 94 4.17 -5.28 -16.09
CA ILE A 94 5.63 -5.38 -16.26
C ILE A 94 6.29 -3.99 -16.26
N CYS A 95 7.17 -3.75 -15.29
CA CYS A 95 7.74 -2.41 -15.05
C CYS A 95 9.28 -2.37 -15.01
N GLY A 96 9.96 -3.46 -15.39
CA GLY A 96 11.43 -3.53 -15.50
C GLY A 96 12.06 -4.61 -14.61
N ALA A 97 13.36 -4.47 -14.34
CA ALA A 97 14.16 -5.50 -13.68
C ALA A 97 13.64 -5.89 -12.29
N ASN A 98 13.12 -4.93 -11.52
CA ASN A 98 12.63 -5.15 -10.17
C ASN A 98 11.11 -5.34 -10.09
N HIS A 99 10.46 -5.70 -11.20
CA HIS A 99 9.02 -5.88 -11.28
C HIS A 99 8.47 -6.84 -10.19
N SER A 100 9.18 -7.93 -9.89
CA SER A 100 8.79 -8.90 -8.87
C SER A 100 9.09 -8.47 -7.42
N PHE A 101 9.74 -7.33 -7.20
CA PHE A 101 10.31 -6.90 -5.92
C PHE A 101 9.71 -5.59 -5.39
N MET A 102 8.47 -5.32 -5.76
CA MET A 102 7.71 -4.15 -5.30
C MET A 102 6.33 -4.56 -4.74
N PRO A 103 6.32 -5.27 -3.59
CA PRO A 103 5.11 -5.73 -2.95
C PRO A 103 4.30 -4.57 -2.35
N ILE A 104 3.07 -4.87 -1.99
CA ILE A 104 2.10 -3.98 -1.36
C ILE A 104 1.64 -4.68 -0.08
N VAL A 105 1.70 -3.97 1.06
CA VAL A 105 1.18 -4.48 2.33
C VAL A 105 0.22 -3.46 2.91
N ILE A 106 -1.01 -3.89 3.16
CA ILE A 106 -2.02 -3.12 3.89
C ILE A 106 -2.14 -3.69 5.28
N GLU A 107 -2.11 -2.82 6.28
CA GLU A 107 -2.49 -3.12 7.65
C GLU A 107 -3.87 -2.55 7.94
N SER A 108 -4.85 -3.44 8.08
CA SER A 108 -6.22 -3.10 8.44
C SER A 108 -6.37 -3.04 9.95
N VAL A 109 -6.66 -1.85 10.48
CA VAL A 109 -6.75 -1.58 11.93
C VAL A 109 -8.10 -1.00 12.31
N SER A 110 -8.38 -0.94 13.61
CA SER A 110 -9.56 -0.20 14.10
C SER A 110 -9.45 1.30 13.80
N THR A 111 -10.58 1.99 13.63
CA THR A 111 -10.60 3.44 13.37
C THR A 111 -9.82 4.23 14.43
N ASN A 112 -9.91 3.84 15.71
CA ASN A 112 -9.17 4.50 16.79
C ASN A 112 -7.65 4.33 16.64
N GLN A 113 -7.18 3.13 16.27
CA GLN A 113 -5.76 2.90 16.01
C GLN A 113 -5.28 3.67 14.78
N PHE A 114 -6.10 3.73 13.73
CA PHE A 114 -5.79 4.52 12.54
C PHE A 114 -5.64 6.00 12.88
N ILE A 115 -6.57 6.60 13.63
CA ILE A 115 -6.49 8.02 14.04
C ILE A 115 -5.22 8.27 14.88
N ASN A 116 -4.91 7.39 15.83
CA ASN A 116 -3.71 7.48 16.64
C ASN A 116 -2.42 7.32 15.82
N TRP A 117 -2.45 6.51 14.77
CA TRP A 117 -1.32 6.32 13.86
C TRP A 117 -1.11 7.57 13.00
N VAL A 118 -2.19 8.11 12.40
CA VAL A 118 -2.14 9.35 11.62
C VAL A 118 -1.62 10.50 12.47
N SER A 119 -2.08 10.65 13.72
CA SER A 119 -1.64 11.75 14.59
C SER A 119 -0.15 11.69 14.89
N LYS A 120 0.41 10.49 15.12
CA LYS A 120 1.84 10.30 15.37
C LYS A 120 2.71 10.56 14.14
N MET A 121 2.20 10.26 12.95
CA MET A 121 2.94 10.45 11.70
C MET A 121 2.83 11.89 11.16
N SER A 122 1.86 12.67 11.65
CA SER A 122 1.64 14.07 11.26
C SER A 122 2.34 15.08 12.18
N GLU A 123 2.92 14.63 13.29
CA GLU A 123 3.82 15.42 14.15
C GLU A 123 5.22 15.52 13.54
#